data_AF-A0A1Q3EDH2-F1
#
_entry.id   AF-A0A1Q3EDH2-F1
#
_cell.length_a   1.000
_cell.length_b   1.000
_cell.length_c   1.000
_cell.angle_alpha   90.00
_cell.angle_beta   90.00
_cell.angle_gamma   90.00
#
_symmetry.space_group_name_H-M   'P 1'
#
loop_
_entity.id
_entity.type
_entity.pdbx_description
1 polymer ?
#
loop_
_entity_poly.entity_id
_entity_poly.type
_entity_poly.pdbx_seq_one_letter_code
_entity_poly.pdbx_strand_id
1 'polypeptide(L)'
;MMDIGAGITTGTAELREATKMERIGVHSHITGLGLDDRLEPRPNSQGMVGQLRARKAAGVILRLLSPSSFSSSTVSAAPGLSGRAILLAGPPSTGKTAIARGMAATLGPDVPFTSITASEVYSLSMSKTEALTQALRRSIGVRIREEEEIVEGEVVEIVVERGITGSGKSGRVILKTTDMETVYEMGGKMIDEMTKEKVLAGDIISITKSSGRITKLGRSFSHSRDFSLLSPSTTFLPTPSGEILTRRTVTHTVSLHEIDIINSRTQGFLALFAGDTGEVAAPLRAQIDVKVGEWREEGKAELVTGVLFIDEVHMLDMECFSFLNRALEGELAPLVVMASNRGVARIRGTEMRGPHGLPPDLLDRLLIVATSKYVPDEVRQIIKIRCQEEDVEVGPDAEDLLVEIAGDAGMRYALGLIAVSQVVARKRVKSSGGGSEAVEVEDLRRAEVCWWKRSQGVKTYCRDRVIKWMLCSESSSKVLYLNRSQRVSPFTYTSQTGILISKKEVQDSAPVRGQAGFQNESSVRGHLHAFLPWIEYSGVPRRLMSASQRYVSAAYDLHLYA
;
A
#
# COMPACT_ATOMS: atom_id res chain seq x y z
N MET A 1 -9.28 37.03 12.21
CA MET A 1 -10.15 35.87 11.92
C MET A 1 -9.88 35.44 10.48
N MET A 2 -9.35 34.24 10.29
CA MET A 2 -9.36 33.58 8.98
C MET A 2 -10.47 32.54 9.04
N ASP A 3 -11.43 32.59 8.11
CA ASP A 3 -12.49 31.60 8.01
C ASP A 3 -11.93 30.25 7.54
N ILE A 4 -11.66 29.35 8.50
CA ILE A 4 -11.22 27.98 8.23
C ILE A 4 -12.43 27.08 7.88
N GLY A 5 -13.65 27.47 8.26
CA GLY A 5 -14.87 26.67 8.10
C GLY A 5 -15.47 26.61 6.68
N ALA A 6 -14.94 27.36 5.71
CA ALA A 6 -15.53 27.44 4.36
C ALA A 6 -14.84 26.56 3.29
N GLY A 7 -13.73 25.88 3.65
CA GLY A 7 -12.84 25.23 2.68
C GLY A 7 -12.82 23.69 2.69
N ILE A 8 -13.35 23.04 3.74
CA ILE A 8 -13.40 21.57 3.82
C ILE A 8 -14.64 21.09 3.05
N THR A 9 -14.54 21.00 1.73
CA THR A 9 -15.58 20.37 0.92
C THR A 9 -15.68 18.89 1.28
N THR A 10 -16.87 18.45 1.70
CA THR A 10 -17.21 17.13 2.26
C THR A 10 -17.03 15.94 1.30
N GLY A 11 -16.44 16.13 0.11
CA GLY A 11 -16.11 15.07 -0.83
C GLY A 11 -14.99 14.13 -0.37
N THR A 12 -14.28 14.43 0.73
CA THR A 12 -13.20 13.60 1.29
C THR A 12 -13.67 12.22 1.77
N ALA A 13 -14.87 12.14 2.37
CA ALA A 13 -15.40 10.90 2.96
C ALA A 13 -16.18 10.07 1.93
N GLU A 14 -17.17 10.67 1.26
CA GLU A 14 -18.08 9.94 0.35
C GLU A 14 -17.37 9.34 -0.88
N LEU A 15 -16.37 10.03 -1.44
CA LEU A 15 -15.60 9.50 -2.57
C LEU A 15 -14.68 8.33 -2.19
N ARG A 16 -14.32 8.19 -0.90
CA ARG A 16 -13.60 7.01 -0.39
C ARG A 16 -14.50 5.77 -0.32
N GLU A 17 -15.78 5.95 -0.04
CA GLU A 17 -16.75 4.85 -0.07
C GLU A 17 -17.10 4.45 -1.52
N ALA A 18 -17.35 5.42 -2.40
CA ALA A 18 -17.72 5.16 -3.81
C ALA A 18 -16.62 4.46 -4.64
N THR A 19 -15.36 4.42 -4.18
CA THR A 19 -14.23 3.79 -4.88
C THR A 19 -13.72 2.51 -4.22
N LYS A 20 -14.41 2.00 -3.19
CA LYS A 20 -14.06 0.74 -2.49
C LYS A 20 -14.46 -0.52 -3.30
N MET A 21 -13.87 -0.69 -4.48
CA MET A 21 -13.59 -2.05 -4.96
C MET A 21 -12.54 -2.65 -4.02
N GLU A 22 -12.99 -3.34 -2.97
CA GLU A 22 -12.11 -4.07 -2.07
C GLU A 22 -11.45 -5.24 -2.83
N ARG A 23 -10.32 -4.95 -3.48
CA ARG A 23 -9.42 -5.97 -4.03
C ARG A 23 -9.00 -6.86 -2.87
N ILE A 24 -9.32 -8.16 -2.96
CA ILE A 24 -8.92 -9.18 -1.98
C ILE A 24 -7.41 -9.06 -1.74
N GLY A 25 -7.07 -8.65 -0.53
CA GLY A 25 -5.72 -8.31 -0.16
C GLY A 25 -5.03 -9.50 0.50
N VAL A 26 -3.70 -9.52 0.47
CA VAL A 26 -2.92 -10.53 1.21
C VAL A 26 -3.23 -10.51 2.72
N HIS A 27 -3.95 -9.52 3.25
CA HIS A 27 -4.42 -9.49 4.63
C HIS A 27 -5.90 -9.07 4.83
N SER A 28 -6.78 -9.16 3.81
CA SER A 28 -8.20 -8.74 3.94
C SER A 28 -8.99 -9.58 4.97
N HIS A 29 -8.92 -10.92 4.89
CA HIS A 29 -9.45 -11.90 5.85
C HIS A 29 -9.21 -11.62 7.36
N ILE A 30 -8.29 -10.72 7.74
CA ILE A 30 -7.94 -10.44 9.13
C ILE A 30 -8.82 -9.32 9.67
N THR A 31 -9.75 -9.68 10.55
CA THR A 31 -10.71 -8.77 11.20
C THR A 31 -10.37 -8.46 12.66
N GLY A 32 -9.32 -9.06 13.22
CA GLY A 32 -8.85 -8.80 14.59
C GLY A 32 -7.77 -9.78 15.05
N LEU A 33 -7.38 -9.72 16.32
CA LEU A 33 -6.40 -10.66 16.91
C LEU A 33 -6.99 -12.02 17.33
N GLY A 34 -8.31 -12.17 17.36
CA GLY A 34 -9.01 -13.41 17.73
C GLY A 34 -8.79 -13.82 19.19
N LEU A 35 -8.86 -12.85 20.10
CA LEU A 35 -8.66 -13.03 21.55
C LEU A 35 -10.00 -13.09 22.29
N ASP A 36 -10.03 -13.81 23.40
CA ASP A 36 -11.09 -13.76 24.40
C ASP A 36 -10.93 -12.54 25.34
N ASP A 37 -11.98 -12.21 26.11
CA ASP A 37 -11.99 -11.10 27.09
C ASP A 37 -10.85 -11.19 28.12
N ARG A 38 -10.36 -12.41 28.36
CA ARG A 38 -9.21 -12.73 29.23
C ARG A 38 -7.84 -12.56 28.55
N LEU A 39 -7.80 -11.99 27.35
CA LEU A 39 -6.62 -11.90 26.46
C LEU A 39 -6.04 -13.26 26.06
N GLU A 40 -6.88 -14.31 25.99
CA GLU A 40 -6.44 -15.65 25.59
C GLU A 40 -6.71 -15.86 24.09
N PRO A 41 -5.73 -16.30 23.29
CA PRO A 41 -5.90 -16.46 21.84
C PRO A 41 -6.62 -17.76 21.50
N ARG A 42 -7.74 -17.67 20.78
CA ARG A 42 -8.39 -18.84 20.20
C ARG A 42 -7.54 -19.41 19.04
N PRO A 43 -7.50 -20.74 18.83
CA PRO A 43 -6.65 -21.37 17.82
C PRO A 43 -6.93 -20.87 16.40
N ASN A 44 -8.20 -20.66 16.06
CA ASN A 44 -8.67 -20.00 14.85
C ASN A 44 -9.80 -19.02 15.24
N SER A 45 -9.64 -17.73 14.98
CA SER A 45 -10.67 -16.69 15.19
C SER A 45 -10.29 -15.38 14.48
N GLN A 46 -11.28 -14.63 13.97
CA GLN A 46 -11.10 -13.33 13.30
C GLN A 46 -10.06 -13.35 12.15
N GLY A 47 -9.98 -14.47 11.42
CA GLY A 47 -9.01 -14.70 10.35
C GLY A 47 -7.59 -15.05 10.81
N MET A 48 -7.32 -15.01 12.11
CA MET A 48 -6.02 -15.35 12.69
C MET A 48 -5.97 -16.81 13.16
N VAL A 49 -4.99 -17.54 12.63
CA VAL A 49 -4.70 -18.94 12.96
C VAL A 49 -3.34 -19.02 13.68
N GLY A 50 -3.27 -19.84 14.73
CA GLY A 50 -2.01 -20.16 15.39
C GLY A 50 -1.37 -18.95 16.08
N GLN A 51 -0.02 -18.91 16.11
CA GLN A 51 0.80 -17.81 16.69
C GLN A 51 0.36 -17.35 18.10
N LEU A 52 -0.10 -18.28 18.93
CA LEU A 52 -0.77 -18.01 20.21
C LEU A 52 0.04 -17.06 21.10
N ARG A 53 1.35 -17.32 21.28
CA ARG A 53 2.23 -16.48 22.11
C ARG A 53 2.34 -15.03 21.59
N ALA A 54 2.48 -14.86 20.28
CA ALA A 54 2.62 -13.53 19.67
C ALA A 54 1.29 -12.75 19.68
N ARG A 55 0.15 -13.43 19.46
CA ARG A 55 -1.19 -12.81 19.56
C ARG A 55 -1.54 -12.43 21.00
N LYS A 56 -1.22 -13.28 22.00
CA LYS A 56 -1.37 -12.95 23.43
C LYS A 56 -0.52 -11.73 23.82
N ALA A 57 0.75 -11.70 23.39
CA ALA A 57 1.61 -10.53 23.61
C ALA A 57 1.06 -9.25 22.96
N ALA A 58 0.61 -9.33 21.70
CA ALA A 58 0.00 -8.21 21.00
C ALA A 58 -1.26 -7.70 21.73
N GLY A 59 -2.14 -8.59 22.19
CA GLY A 59 -3.34 -8.23 22.96
C GLY A 59 -3.05 -7.57 24.30
N VAL A 60 -2.04 -8.07 25.04
CA VAL A 60 -1.57 -7.43 26.28
C VAL A 60 -1.06 -6.01 25.99
N ILE A 61 -0.29 -5.82 24.91
CA ILE A 61 0.22 -4.50 24.55
C ILE A 61 -0.92 -3.56 24.12
N LEU A 62 -1.92 -4.02 23.36
CA LEU A 62 -3.10 -3.20 23.06
C LEU A 62 -3.87 -2.79 24.31
N ARG A 63 -4.14 -3.72 25.24
CA ARG A 63 -4.85 -3.40 26.50
C ARG A 63 -4.05 -2.43 27.39
N LEU A 64 -2.72 -2.46 27.29
CA LEU A 64 -1.84 -1.52 27.96
C LEU A 64 -1.78 -0.13 27.28
N LEU A 65 -2.08 -0.04 25.99
CA LEU A 65 -2.13 1.22 25.22
C LEU A 65 -3.51 1.87 25.22
N SER A 66 -4.58 1.09 25.41
CA SER A 66 -5.96 1.54 25.40
C SER A 66 -6.60 1.48 26.80
N PRO A 67 -6.35 2.46 27.68
CA PRO A 67 -7.00 2.51 29.00
C PRO A 67 -8.50 2.82 28.92
N SER A 68 -9.02 3.32 27.79
CA SER A 68 -10.38 3.84 27.63
C SER A 68 -11.34 2.97 26.80
N SER A 69 -10.86 2.17 25.85
CA SER A 69 -11.73 1.50 24.85
C SER A 69 -12.39 0.20 25.34
N PHE A 70 -12.06 -0.28 26.54
CA PHE A 70 -12.70 -1.44 27.17
C PHE A 70 -13.14 -1.12 28.61
N SER A 71 -14.00 -0.10 28.73
CA SER A 71 -14.66 0.28 29.99
C SER A 71 -15.67 -0.80 30.42
N SER A 72 -15.17 -1.88 31.01
CA SER A 72 -15.97 -2.77 31.83
C SER A 72 -15.14 -3.22 33.04
N SER A 73 -15.41 -2.56 34.16
CA SER A 73 -15.05 -2.91 35.55
C SER A 73 -13.61 -3.35 35.89
N THR A 74 -13.02 -2.62 36.84
CA THR A 74 -12.05 -3.14 37.84
C THR A 74 -10.64 -3.54 37.38
N VAL A 75 -9.93 -2.68 36.65
CA VAL A 75 -8.48 -2.46 36.91
C VAL A 75 -8.20 -0.96 36.83
N SER A 76 -7.49 -0.42 37.82
CA SER A 76 -7.04 0.97 37.85
C SER A 76 -6.16 1.32 36.64
N ALA A 77 -6.39 2.49 36.04
CA ALA A 77 -5.65 2.95 34.86
C ALA A 77 -4.12 2.91 35.09
N ALA A 78 -3.42 2.12 34.28
CA ALA A 78 -1.97 2.25 34.15
C ALA A 78 -1.65 3.56 33.43
N PRO A 79 -0.54 4.26 33.76
CA PRO A 79 -0.15 5.48 33.08
C PRO A 79 0.02 5.22 31.57
N GLY A 80 -0.60 6.08 30.76
CA GLY A 80 -0.68 5.91 29.31
C GLY A 80 0.69 5.71 28.68
N LEU A 81 0.86 4.59 27.98
CA LEU A 81 2.16 4.17 27.44
C LEU A 81 2.48 4.82 26.10
N SER A 82 2.40 6.15 26.07
CA SER A 82 2.84 6.94 24.92
C SER A 82 4.31 6.65 24.61
N GLY A 83 4.65 6.67 23.32
CA GLY A 83 6.02 6.54 22.86
C GLY A 83 6.63 5.13 22.83
N ARG A 84 5.86 4.07 23.10
CA ARG A 84 6.38 2.70 22.99
C ARG A 84 6.32 2.16 21.57
N ALA A 85 7.40 1.49 21.17
CA ALA A 85 7.49 0.75 19.93
C ALA A 85 7.62 -0.77 20.19
N ILE A 86 7.14 -1.57 19.24
CA ILE A 86 7.14 -3.04 19.27
C ILE A 86 8.02 -3.55 18.12
N LEU A 87 8.82 -4.58 18.36
CA LEU A 87 9.54 -5.31 17.31
C LEU A 87 8.97 -6.71 17.12
N LEU A 88 8.28 -6.93 16.01
CA LEU A 88 7.88 -8.26 15.56
C LEU A 88 9.10 -8.93 14.90
N ALA A 89 9.69 -9.91 15.59
CA ALA A 89 10.85 -10.66 15.13
C ALA A 89 10.46 -12.06 14.67
N GLY A 90 11.09 -12.56 13.60
CA GLY A 90 10.99 -13.98 13.23
C GLY A 90 11.19 -14.27 11.74
N PRO A 91 11.18 -15.54 11.33
CA PRO A 91 11.37 -15.96 9.93
C PRO A 91 10.43 -15.26 8.92
N PRO A 92 10.72 -15.26 7.61
CA PRO A 92 9.74 -14.84 6.60
C PRO A 92 8.46 -15.69 6.69
N SER A 93 7.33 -15.11 6.33
CA SER A 93 6.02 -15.80 6.26
C SER A 93 5.43 -16.28 7.61
N THR A 94 5.87 -15.75 8.75
CA THR A 94 5.34 -16.09 10.10
C THR A 94 4.20 -15.18 10.59
N GLY A 95 3.55 -14.43 9.70
CA GLY A 95 2.41 -13.59 10.05
C GLY A 95 2.72 -12.28 10.78
N LYS A 96 3.94 -11.73 10.72
CA LYS A 96 4.25 -10.42 11.35
C LYS A 96 3.31 -9.29 10.90
N THR A 97 3.20 -9.07 9.59
CA THR A 97 2.28 -8.10 8.97
C THR A 97 0.81 -8.42 9.29
N ALA A 98 0.47 -9.70 9.40
CA ALA A 98 -0.86 -10.17 9.78
C ALA A 98 -1.21 -9.78 11.23
N ILE A 99 -0.29 -9.98 12.18
CA ILE A 99 -0.45 -9.57 13.58
C ILE A 99 -0.58 -8.05 13.67
N ALA A 100 0.25 -7.29 12.97
CA ALA A 100 0.18 -5.82 12.98
C ALA A 100 -1.16 -5.28 12.43
N ARG A 101 -1.70 -5.87 11.35
CA ARG A 101 -3.03 -5.51 10.85
C ARG A 101 -4.14 -5.96 11.81
N GLY A 102 -4.03 -7.16 12.38
CA GLY A 102 -4.95 -7.66 13.41
C GLY A 102 -4.97 -6.76 14.64
N MET A 103 -3.84 -6.16 15.02
CA MET A 103 -3.76 -5.17 16.09
C MET A 103 -4.60 -3.93 15.77
N ALA A 104 -4.43 -3.34 14.59
CA ALA A 104 -5.22 -2.18 14.17
C ALA A 104 -6.71 -2.50 14.04
N ALA A 105 -7.06 -3.64 13.44
CA ALA A 105 -8.45 -4.08 13.33
C ALA A 105 -9.13 -4.30 14.70
N THR A 106 -8.36 -4.70 15.72
CA THR A 106 -8.84 -4.84 17.11
C THR A 106 -9.04 -3.49 17.81
N LEU A 107 -8.33 -2.44 17.40
CA LEU A 107 -8.51 -1.09 17.93
C LEU A 107 -9.76 -0.39 17.37
N GLY A 108 -10.20 -0.77 16.16
CA GLY A 108 -11.46 -0.34 15.54
C GLY A 108 -11.29 0.16 14.10
N PRO A 109 -12.38 0.23 13.32
CA PRO A 109 -12.33 0.65 11.91
C PRO A 109 -11.90 2.12 11.72
N ASP A 110 -12.19 2.97 12.70
CA ASP A 110 -11.85 4.40 12.70
C ASP A 110 -10.36 4.68 13.01
N VAL A 111 -9.61 3.67 13.46
CA VAL A 111 -8.24 3.86 13.95
C VAL A 111 -7.26 3.80 12.78
N PRO A 112 -6.48 4.86 12.51
CA PRO A 112 -5.64 4.91 11.32
C PRO A 112 -4.50 3.88 11.38
N PHE A 113 -4.40 3.06 10.34
CA PHE A 113 -3.31 2.11 10.14
C PHE A 113 -2.46 2.53 8.94
N THR A 114 -1.22 2.94 9.19
CA THR A 114 -0.25 3.23 8.13
C THR A 114 0.75 2.10 8.05
N SER A 115 0.79 1.37 6.93
CA SER A 115 1.89 0.43 6.64
C SER A 115 2.87 1.06 5.67
N ILE A 116 4.14 1.11 6.05
CA ILE A 116 5.25 1.46 5.16
C ILE A 116 6.28 0.32 5.12
N THR A 117 6.94 0.15 3.98
CA THR A 117 8.20 -0.63 3.91
C THR A 117 9.36 0.31 4.22
N ALA A 118 10.35 -0.13 5.00
CA ALA A 118 11.55 0.66 5.30
C ALA A 118 12.29 1.18 4.05
N SER A 119 12.15 0.51 2.90
CA SER A 119 12.71 0.95 1.61
C SER A 119 11.98 2.16 1.00
N GLU A 120 10.71 2.40 1.32
CA GLU A 120 9.90 3.51 0.77
C GLU A 120 10.33 4.89 1.34
N VAL A 121 11.01 4.90 2.48
CA VAL A 121 11.60 6.10 3.11
C VAL A 121 12.69 6.72 2.23
N TYR A 122 13.28 5.95 1.31
CA TYR A 122 14.34 6.40 0.41
C TYR A 122 13.75 6.92 -0.92
N SER A 123 13.29 8.17 -0.90
CA SER A 123 12.86 8.89 -2.11
C SER A 123 13.92 9.87 -2.62
N LEU A 124 13.79 10.27 -3.89
CA LEU A 124 14.49 11.42 -4.47
C LEU A 124 13.68 12.73 -4.35
N SER A 125 12.35 12.64 -4.15
CA SER A 125 11.44 13.79 -4.09
C SER A 125 11.30 14.43 -2.72
N MET A 126 11.68 13.71 -1.65
CA MET A 126 11.56 14.16 -0.27
C MET A 126 12.67 13.54 0.59
N SER A 127 13.04 14.22 1.65
CA SER A 127 14.02 13.75 2.64
C SER A 127 13.50 12.55 3.44
N LYS A 128 14.42 11.70 3.91
CA LYS A 128 14.11 10.50 4.73
C LYS A 128 13.34 10.86 6.01
N THR A 129 13.72 11.98 6.63
CA THR A 129 13.05 12.54 7.81
C THR A 129 11.64 13.02 7.50
N GLU A 130 11.42 13.62 6.33
CA GLU A 130 10.08 14.03 5.90
C GLU A 130 9.19 12.81 5.64
N ALA A 131 9.68 11.80 4.92
CA ALA A 131 8.93 10.56 4.67
C ALA A 131 8.49 9.87 5.98
N LEU A 132 9.37 9.78 6.99
CA LEU A 132 9.03 9.26 8.32
C LEU A 132 8.06 10.18 9.08
N THR A 133 8.21 11.50 8.98
CA THR A 133 7.27 12.48 9.60
C THR A 133 5.87 12.35 9.01
N GLN A 134 5.77 12.20 7.68
CA GLN A 134 4.49 11.96 7.00
C GLN A 134 3.87 10.63 7.44
N ALA A 135 4.65 9.56 7.56
CA ALA A 135 4.14 8.25 8.03
C ALA A 135 3.64 8.29 9.49
N LEU A 136 4.32 9.03 10.38
CA LEU A 136 3.87 9.27 11.75
C LEU A 136 2.57 10.08 11.78
N ARG A 137 2.48 11.19 11.03
CA ARG A 137 1.28 12.06 11.00
C ARG A 137 0.08 11.44 10.27
N ARG A 138 0.30 10.50 9.33
CA ARG A 138 -0.76 9.64 8.75
C ARG A 138 -1.35 8.69 9.80
N SER A 139 -0.56 8.29 10.78
CA SER A 139 -0.94 7.36 11.86
C SER A 139 -1.57 8.05 13.07
N ILE A 140 -1.89 9.34 12.99
CA ILE A 140 -2.62 10.09 14.02
C ILE A 140 -3.87 10.66 13.38
N GLY A 141 -5.03 10.25 13.89
CA GLY A 141 -6.34 10.69 13.45
C GLY A 141 -6.87 11.82 14.33
N VAL A 142 -7.58 12.76 13.70
CA VAL A 142 -8.42 13.76 14.33
C VAL A 142 -9.86 13.39 13.97
N ARG A 143 -10.63 12.98 14.98
CA ARG A 143 -12.06 12.69 14.85
C ARG A 143 -12.82 13.97 15.19
N ILE A 144 -13.37 14.63 14.19
CA ILE A 144 -14.18 15.85 14.32
C ILE A 144 -15.65 15.42 14.35
N ARG A 145 -16.44 15.97 15.27
CA ARG A 145 -17.89 15.75 15.35
C ARG A 145 -18.59 17.03 14.94
N GLU A 146 -19.32 16.98 13.84
CA GLU A 146 -20.03 18.13 13.27
C GLU A 146 -21.54 17.86 13.30
N GLU A 147 -22.33 18.85 13.73
CA GLU A 147 -23.79 18.79 13.69
C GLU A 147 -24.28 19.42 12.40
N GLU A 148 -24.83 18.60 11.50
CA GLU A 148 -25.48 19.07 10.28
C GLU A 148 -27.01 19.09 10.43
N GLU A 149 -27.62 20.20 10.01
CA GLU A 149 -29.07 20.28 9.79
C GLU A 149 -29.39 19.78 8.38
N ILE A 150 -30.10 18.65 8.29
CA ILE A 150 -30.41 17.96 7.05
C ILE A 150 -31.94 17.93 6.86
N VAL A 151 -32.39 18.37 5.70
CA VAL A 151 -33.80 18.34 5.29
C VAL A 151 -34.01 17.15 4.36
N GLU A 152 -34.81 16.16 4.78
CA GLU A 152 -35.10 14.95 4.00
C GLU A 152 -36.60 14.86 3.69
N GLY A 153 -36.94 14.58 2.43
CA GLY A 153 -38.32 14.54 1.98
C GLY A 153 -38.51 14.02 0.56
N GLU A 154 -39.72 13.54 0.28
CA GLU A 154 -40.23 13.35 -1.08
C GLU A 154 -40.65 14.70 -1.66
N VAL A 155 -40.22 14.97 -2.89
CA VAL A 155 -40.57 16.17 -3.65
C VAL A 155 -41.97 16.01 -4.23
N VAL A 156 -42.93 16.80 -3.77
CA VAL A 156 -44.29 16.83 -4.33
C VAL A 156 -44.33 17.71 -5.58
N GLU A 157 -43.82 18.94 -5.47
CA GLU A 157 -43.83 19.92 -6.56
C GLU A 157 -42.60 20.84 -6.48
N ILE A 158 -42.09 21.25 -7.65
CA ILE A 158 -41.05 22.27 -7.79
C ILE A 158 -41.58 23.37 -8.71
N VAL A 159 -41.71 24.59 -8.17
CA VAL A 159 -42.05 25.80 -8.92
C VAL A 159 -40.81 26.67 -9.04
N VAL A 160 -40.38 27.00 -10.26
CA VAL A 160 -39.24 27.89 -10.51
C VAL A 160 -39.70 29.12 -11.27
N GLU A 161 -39.67 30.27 -10.60
CA GLU A 161 -39.96 31.58 -11.18
C GLU A 161 -38.68 32.17 -11.78
N ARG A 162 -38.71 32.45 -13.08
CA ARG A 162 -37.62 33.10 -13.80
C ARG A 162 -38.07 34.50 -14.23
N GLY A 163 -37.43 35.53 -13.66
CA GLY A 163 -37.66 36.91 -14.07
C GLY A 163 -37.30 37.10 -15.56
N ILE A 164 -38.17 37.79 -16.30
CA ILE A 164 -38.06 38.01 -17.75
C ILE A 164 -36.74 38.72 -18.13
N THR A 165 -36.15 39.49 -17.21
CA THR A 165 -34.88 40.22 -17.35
C THR A 165 -33.64 39.43 -16.88
N GLY A 166 -33.79 38.18 -16.44
CA GLY A 166 -32.67 37.31 -16.02
C GLY A 166 -32.05 37.61 -14.64
N SER A 167 -32.40 38.73 -13.99
CA SER A 167 -31.92 39.07 -12.64
C SER A 167 -32.81 38.45 -11.55
N GLY A 168 -32.36 37.32 -11.00
CA GLY A 168 -33.04 36.61 -9.91
C GLY A 168 -33.81 35.39 -10.37
N LYS A 169 -33.36 34.21 -9.92
CA LYS A 169 -34.14 32.97 -9.92
C LYS A 169 -34.70 32.80 -8.50
N SER A 170 -36.02 32.79 -8.37
CA SER A 170 -36.74 32.43 -7.15
C SER A 170 -37.54 31.15 -7.42
N GLY A 171 -37.94 30.45 -6.37
CA GLY A 171 -38.73 29.24 -6.53
C GLY A 171 -39.28 28.76 -5.21
N ARG A 172 -40.14 27.74 -5.28
CA ARG A 172 -40.71 27.05 -4.14
C ARG A 172 -40.64 25.55 -4.39
N VAL A 173 -40.30 24.79 -3.36
CA VAL A 173 -40.35 23.33 -3.36
C VAL A 173 -41.25 22.87 -2.23
N ILE A 174 -42.12 21.90 -2.55
CA ILE A 174 -42.99 21.25 -1.56
C ILE A 174 -42.36 19.91 -1.22
N LEU A 175 -41.96 19.74 0.05
CA LEU A 175 -41.35 18.52 0.57
C LEU A 175 -42.30 17.82 1.54
N LYS A 176 -42.34 16.51 1.46
CA LYS A 176 -43.27 15.64 2.19
C LYS A 176 -42.56 14.45 2.84
N THR A 177 -42.87 14.21 4.11
CA THR A 177 -42.64 12.92 4.78
C THR A 177 -43.98 12.22 4.97
N THR A 178 -43.99 11.04 5.59
CA THR A 178 -45.25 10.36 5.98
C THR A 178 -46.09 11.18 6.96
N ASP A 179 -45.45 12.03 7.78
CA ASP A 179 -46.07 12.73 8.90
C ASP A 179 -46.31 14.22 8.64
N MET A 180 -45.53 14.85 7.75
CA MET A 180 -45.57 16.30 7.50
C MET A 180 -45.46 16.64 6.02
N GLU A 181 -45.98 17.82 5.65
CA GLU A 181 -45.80 18.43 4.34
C GLU A 181 -45.47 19.92 4.54
N THR A 182 -44.42 20.41 3.88
CA THR A 182 -43.88 21.76 4.11
C THR A 182 -43.44 22.40 2.80
N VAL A 183 -43.61 23.72 2.72
CA VAL A 183 -43.22 24.53 1.56
C VAL A 183 -41.96 25.32 1.90
N TYR A 184 -40.89 25.12 1.14
CA TYR A 184 -39.64 25.86 1.26
C TYR A 184 -39.46 26.82 0.08
N GLU A 185 -39.08 28.07 0.37
CA GLU A 185 -38.67 29.01 -0.66
C GLU A 185 -37.19 28.79 -1.02
N MET A 186 -36.90 28.73 -2.32
CA MET A 186 -35.58 28.46 -2.87
C MET A 186 -34.96 29.71 -3.49
N GLY A 187 -33.73 30.02 -3.06
CA GLY A 187 -32.89 31.00 -3.74
C GLY A 187 -32.17 30.42 -4.96
N GLY A 188 -31.65 31.29 -5.84
CA GLY A 188 -31.04 30.90 -7.11
C GLY A 188 -29.95 29.80 -7.04
N LYS A 189 -29.11 29.79 -5.99
CA LYS A 189 -28.10 28.72 -5.78
C LYS A 189 -28.73 27.33 -5.63
N MET A 190 -29.82 27.24 -4.86
CA MET A 190 -30.52 25.97 -4.62
C MET A 190 -31.21 25.49 -5.90
N ILE A 191 -31.78 26.42 -6.69
CA ILE A 191 -32.40 26.12 -7.98
C ILE A 191 -31.35 25.60 -8.98
N ASP A 192 -30.14 26.15 -8.97
CA ASP A 192 -29.06 25.70 -9.85
C ASP A 192 -28.53 24.30 -9.47
N GLU A 193 -28.41 23.98 -8.18
CA GLU A 193 -28.10 22.62 -7.71
C GLU A 193 -29.25 21.62 -7.99
N MET A 194 -30.52 21.99 -7.76
CA MET A 194 -31.69 21.16 -8.14
C MET A 194 -31.70 20.84 -9.65
N THR A 195 -31.34 21.83 -10.49
CA THR A 195 -31.27 21.69 -11.95
C THR A 195 -30.11 20.79 -12.37
N LYS A 196 -28.97 20.87 -11.67
CA LYS A 196 -27.76 20.08 -11.90
C LYS A 196 -27.96 18.60 -11.54
N GLU A 197 -28.57 18.32 -10.40
CA GLU A 197 -28.97 16.96 -9.97
C GLU A 197 -30.22 16.42 -10.69
N LYS A 198 -30.90 17.26 -11.49
CA LYS A 198 -32.11 16.93 -12.27
C LYS A 198 -33.22 16.33 -11.39
N VAL A 199 -33.51 17.02 -10.29
CA VAL A 199 -34.58 16.65 -9.37
C VAL A 199 -35.96 16.86 -10.02
N LEU A 200 -36.86 15.90 -9.85
CA LEU A 200 -38.22 15.86 -10.36
C LEU A 200 -39.22 15.57 -9.23
N ALA A 201 -40.51 15.79 -9.50
CA ALA A 201 -41.59 15.34 -8.62
C ALA A 201 -41.58 13.81 -8.45
N GLY A 202 -41.78 13.36 -7.21
CA GLY A 202 -41.66 11.98 -6.75
C GLY A 202 -40.24 11.52 -6.43
N ASP A 203 -39.20 12.35 -6.59
CA ASP A 203 -37.86 12.03 -6.10
C ASP A 203 -37.75 12.22 -4.59
N ILE A 204 -36.93 11.41 -3.92
CA ILE A 204 -36.58 11.57 -2.51
C ILE A 204 -35.18 12.19 -2.45
N ILE A 205 -35.09 13.35 -1.79
CA ILE A 205 -33.87 14.14 -1.70
C ILE A 205 -33.48 14.40 -0.25
N SER A 206 -32.18 14.62 -0.05
CA SER A 206 -31.59 15.08 1.21
C SER A 206 -30.81 16.36 0.94
N ILE A 207 -31.14 17.44 1.67
CA ILE A 207 -30.56 18.77 1.52
C ILE A 207 -29.82 19.13 2.81
N THR A 208 -28.49 19.25 2.73
CA THR A 208 -27.68 19.74 3.83
C THR A 208 -27.76 21.27 3.87
N LYS A 209 -28.36 21.82 4.93
CA LYS A 209 -28.70 23.25 5.04
C LYS A 209 -27.48 24.17 5.18
N SER A 210 -26.39 23.68 5.77
CA SER A 210 -25.11 24.39 5.94
C SER A 210 -24.39 24.62 4.60
N SER A 211 -24.30 23.57 3.77
CA SER A 211 -23.58 23.58 2.49
C SER A 211 -24.45 23.97 1.29
N GLY A 212 -25.78 23.81 1.41
CA GLY A 212 -26.72 23.94 0.29
C GLY A 212 -26.60 22.82 -0.75
N ARG A 213 -25.90 21.72 -0.41
CA ARG A 213 -25.75 20.55 -1.27
C ARG A 213 -27.02 19.71 -1.24
N ILE A 214 -27.44 19.26 -2.41
CA ILE A 214 -28.62 18.42 -2.62
C ILE A 214 -28.12 17.04 -3.06
N THR A 215 -28.63 15.98 -2.47
CA THR A 215 -28.36 14.61 -2.90
C THR A 215 -29.68 13.91 -3.21
N LYS A 216 -29.74 13.25 -4.37
CA LYS A 216 -30.89 12.46 -4.80
C LYS A 216 -30.71 11.02 -4.32
N LEU A 217 -31.47 10.64 -3.29
CA LEU A 217 -31.37 9.31 -2.66
C LEU A 217 -32.06 8.22 -3.52
N GLY A 218 -33.17 8.59 -4.17
CA GLY A 218 -33.94 7.68 -5.01
C GLY A 218 -35.27 8.30 -5.45
N ARG A 219 -36.23 7.45 -5.80
CA ARG A 219 -37.60 7.83 -6.17
C ARG A 219 -38.62 7.09 -5.33
N SER A 220 -39.75 7.71 -5.02
CA SER A 220 -40.79 7.08 -4.20
C SER A 220 -41.47 5.92 -4.93
N PHE A 221 -41.90 4.90 -4.18
CA PHE A 221 -42.69 3.80 -4.74
C PHE A 221 -44.04 4.27 -5.31
N SER A 222 -44.62 5.33 -4.75
CA SER A 222 -45.90 5.93 -5.17
C SER A 222 -45.89 6.37 -6.64
N HIS A 223 -44.78 6.95 -7.11
CA HIS A 223 -44.60 7.42 -8.48
C HIS A 223 -43.84 6.45 -9.40
N SER A 224 -43.75 5.17 -9.03
CA SER A 224 -43.07 4.13 -9.83
C SER A 224 -43.77 3.81 -11.16
N ARG A 225 -45.08 4.08 -11.29
CA ARG A 225 -45.89 3.71 -12.46
C ARG A 225 -45.84 4.71 -13.62
N ASP A 226 -45.57 5.98 -13.35
CA ASP A 226 -45.78 7.06 -14.33
C ASP A 226 -44.60 7.22 -15.31
N PHE A 227 -43.46 6.57 -15.07
CA PHE A 227 -42.22 6.75 -15.84
C PHE A 227 -41.54 5.41 -16.21
N SER A 228 -42.13 4.71 -17.18
CA SER A 228 -41.63 3.44 -17.74
C SER A 228 -40.38 3.55 -18.64
N LEU A 229 -39.76 4.73 -18.72
CA LEU A 229 -38.58 5.03 -19.56
C LEU A 229 -37.32 5.41 -18.74
N LEU A 230 -37.29 5.11 -17.45
CA LEU A 230 -36.16 5.47 -16.58
C LEU A 230 -34.90 4.64 -16.88
N SER A 231 -33.75 5.26 -16.66
CA SER A 231 -32.44 4.60 -16.66
C SER A 231 -32.44 3.43 -15.68
N PRO A 232 -31.81 2.28 -15.99
CA PRO A 232 -31.75 1.09 -15.10
C PRO A 232 -31.00 1.31 -13.77
N SER A 233 -30.59 2.55 -13.48
CA SER A 233 -29.87 3.00 -12.28
C SER A 233 -30.75 3.71 -11.25
N THR A 234 -32.07 3.79 -11.43
CA THR A 234 -32.95 4.50 -10.47
C THR A 234 -33.33 3.60 -9.29
N THR A 235 -32.87 3.97 -8.09
CA THR A 235 -33.22 3.35 -6.80
C THR A 235 -34.63 3.77 -6.37
N PHE A 236 -35.48 2.81 -6.01
CA PHE A 236 -36.78 3.07 -5.41
C PHE A 236 -36.69 2.96 -3.89
N LEU A 237 -37.20 3.97 -3.18
CA LEU A 237 -37.16 4.07 -1.73
C LEU A 237 -38.57 4.36 -1.17
N PRO A 238 -38.88 3.95 0.07
CA PRO A 238 -40.09 4.39 0.75
C PRO A 238 -40.00 5.90 1.05
N THR A 239 -41.14 6.59 1.05
CA THR A 239 -41.24 7.98 1.52
C THR A 239 -40.67 8.07 2.94
N PRO A 240 -39.76 9.02 3.23
CA PRO A 240 -39.16 9.14 4.56
C PRO A 240 -40.21 9.46 5.64
N SER A 241 -39.96 8.99 6.86
CA SER A 241 -40.84 9.17 8.03
C SER A 241 -40.20 10.05 9.10
N GLY A 242 -41.04 10.68 9.92
CA GLY A 242 -40.65 11.65 10.93
C GLY A 242 -40.65 13.10 10.44
N GLU A 243 -39.98 13.96 11.21
CA GLU A 243 -39.83 15.38 10.92
C GLU A 243 -38.95 15.61 9.69
N ILE A 244 -39.35 16.56 8.84
CA ILE A 244 -38.65 16.90 7.59
C ILE A 244 -37.26 17.49 7.86
N LEU A 245 -37.08 18.22 8.97
CA LEU A 245 -35.79 18.77 9.40
C LEU A 245 -35.21 17.87 10.49
N THR A 246 -34.11 17.19 10.20
CA THR A 246 -33.39 16.35 11.17
C THR A 246 -32.01 16.95 11.46
N ARG A 247 -31.52 16.75 12.69
CA ARG A 247 -30.12 17.03 13.04
C ARG A 247 -29.35 15.72 13.07
N ARG A 248 -28.29 15.62 12.28
CA ARG A 248 -27.37 14.47 12.31
C ARG A 248 -25.99 14.92 12.74
N THR A 249 -25.46 14.26 13.77
CA THR A 249 -24.05 14.35 14.14
C THR A 249 -23.23 13.49 13.19
N VAL A 250 -22.56 14.10 12.22
CA VAL A 250 -21.62 13.40 11.33
C VAL A 250 -20.24 13.39 11.99
N THR A 251 -19.60 12.23 12.01
CA THR A 251 -18.27 12.08 12.60
C THR A 251 -17.27 11.84 11.48
N HIS A 252 -16.36 12.79 11.27
CA HIS A 252 -15.32 12.71 10.25
C HIS A 252 -13.97 12.41 10.90
N THR A 253 -13.29 11.37 10.44
CA THR A 253 -11.92 11.04 10.87
C THR A 253 -10.93 11.42 9.78
N VAL A 254 -10.05 12.37 10.08
CA VAL A 254 -9.05 12.93 9.15
C VAL A 254 -7.67 12.81 9.79
N SER A 255 -6.65 12.40 9.06
CA SER A 255 -5.29 12.31 9.59
C SER A 255 -4.61 13.68 9.68
N LEU A 256 -3.68 13.86 10.63
CA LEU A 256 -2.90 15.10 10.73
C LEU A 256 -2.14 15.42 9.44
N HIS A 257 -1.71 14.39 8.70
CA HIS A 257 -1.04 14.56 7.42
C HIS A 257 -1.95 15.08 6.29
N GLU A 258 -3.24 14.74 6.29
CA GLU A 258 -4.20 15.32 5.34
C GLU A 258 -4.43 16.80 5.65
N ILE A 259 -4.56 17.15 6.93
CA ILE A 259 -4.69 18.54 7.40
C ILE A 259 -3.44 19.35 7.02
N ASP A 260 -2.23 18.81 7.21
CA ASP A 260 -0.96 19.39 6.76
C ASP A 260 -1.00 19.77 5.28
N ILE A 261 -1.34 18.82 4.40
CA ILE A 261 -1.30 19.00 2.95
C ILE A 261 -2.37 20.00 2.48
N ILE A 262 -3.60 19.86 2.98
CA ILE A 262 -4.71 20.76 2.65
C ILE A 262 -4.35 22.22 2.98
N ASN A 263 -3.70 22.47 4.14
CA ASN A 263 -3.30 23.82 4.54
C ASN A 263 -1.99 24.31 3.88
N SER A 264 -1.22 23.43 3.24
CA SER A 264 0.07 23.77 2.62
C SER A 264 -0.02 24.40 1.22
N ARG A 265 -1.09 24.11 0.46
CA ARG A 265 -1.25 24.52 -0.94
C ARG A 265 -2.70 24.89 -1.23
N THR A 266 -2.94 25.91 -2.06
CA THR A 266 -4.28 26.36 -2.46
C THR A 266 -5.13 25.28 -3.17
N GLN A 267 -4.50 24.22 -3.68
CA GLN A 267 -5.16 23.02 -4.21
C GLN A 267 -4.66 21.74 -3.52
N GLY A 268 -4.34 21.80 -2.21
CA GLY A 268 -3.79 20.69 -1.44
C GLY A 268 -4.62 19.40 -1.49
N PHE A 269 -5.95 19.51 -1.62
CA PHE A 269 -6.84 18.36 -1.79
C PHE A 269 -6.47 17.48 -3.01
N LEU A 270 -6.14 18.07 -4.16
CA LEU A 270 -5.77 17.29 -5.36
C LEU A 270 -4.41 16.61 -5.20
N ALA A 271 -3.48 17.22 -4.45
CA ALA A 271 -2.16 16.66 -4.18
C ALA A 271 -2.22 15.33 -3.39
N LEU A 272 -3.24 15.15 -2.55
CA LEU A 272 -3.48 13.89 -1.82
C LEU A 272 -3.72 12.71 -2.77
N PHE A 273 -4.36 12.94 -3.93
CA PHE A 273 -4.64 11.90 -4.92
C PHE A 273 -3.54 11.77 -5.97
N ALA A 274 -2.86 12.88 -6.31
CA ALA A 274 -1.76 12.89 -7.27
C ALA A 274 -0.45 12.28 -6.72
N GLY A 275 -0.29 12.21 -5.39
CA GLY A 275 0.93 11.73 -4.73
C GLY A 275 2.08 12.75 -4.71
N ASP A 276 1.98 13.88 -5.43
CA ASP A 276 2.89 15.02 -5.33
C ASP A 276 2.58 15.89 -4.09
N THR A 277 2.77 15.31 -2.91
CA THR A 277 2.56 16.01 -1.63
C THR A 277 3.68 17.01 -1.34
N GLY A 278 4.90 16.73 -1.84
CA GLY A 278 6.11 17.49 -1.53
C GLY A 278 6.52 17.40 -0.06
N GLU A 279 7.39 18.31 0.37
CA GLU A 279 7.75 18.47 1.79
C GLU A 279 6.88 19.55 2.45
N VAL A 280 6.38 19.30 3.66
CA VAL A 280 5.58 20.30 4.41
C VAL A 280 6.46 21.05 5.41
N ALA A 281 6.41 22.38 5.36
CA ALA A 281 7.20 23.24 6.23
C ALA A 281 6.89 23.03 7.72
N ALA A 282 7.92 22.82 8.54
CA ALA A 282 7.82 22.69 9.99
C ALA A 282 6.98 23.77 10.72
N PRO A 283 7.07 25.09 10.41
CA PRO A 283 6.25 26.09 11.07
C PRO A 283 4.74 25.94 10.79
N LEU A 284 4.35 25.39 9.63
CA LEU A 284 2.94 25.10 9.33
C LEU A 284 2.42 23.97 10.22
N ARG A 285 3.21 22.90 10.39
CA ARG A 285 2.87 21.79 11.30
C ARG A 285 2.67 22.27 12.73
N ALA A 286 3.58 23.10 13.24
CA ALA A 286 3.45 23.67 14.58
C ALA A 286 2.16 24.50 14.75
N GLN A 287 1.76 25.28 13.73
CA GLN A 287 0.48 26.01 13.76
C GLN A 287 -0.75 25.09 13.72
N ILE A 288 -0.67 23.97 12.98
CA ILE A 288 -1.74 22.96 12.94
C ILE A 288 -1.82 22.23 14.27
N ASP A 289 -0.70 21.85 14.87
CA ASP A 289 -0.65 21.14 16.15
C ASP A 289 -1.23 22.00 17.29
N VAL A 290 -1.01 23.32 17.27
CA VAL A 290 -1.68 24.27 18.18
C VAL A 290 -3.19 24.29 17.96
N LYS A 291 -3.68 24.45 16.71
CA LYS A 291 -5.12 24.48 16.40
C LYS A 291 -5.83 23.18 16.75
N VAL A 292 -5.18 22.03 16.54
CA VAL A 292 -5.73 20.72 16.92
C VAL A 292 -5.73 20.56 18.45
N GLY A 293 -4.76 21.15 19.15
CA GLY A 293 -4.79 21.33 20.61
C GLY A 293 -6.02 22.15 21.06
N GLU A 294 -6.25 23.31 20.46
CA GLU A 294 -7.42 24.15 20.72
C GLU A 294 -8.74 23.38 20.49
N TRP A 295 -8.88 22.66 19.37
CA TRP A 295 -10.08 21.85 19.09
C TRP A 295 -10.29 20.69 20.07
N ARG A 296 -9.21 20.14 20.63
CA ARG A 296 -9.24 19.11 21.69
C ARG A 296 -9.68 19.72 23.03
N GLU A 297 -9.19 20.91 23.38
CA GLU A 297 -9.59 21.64 24.60
C GLU A 297 -11.04 22.14 24.53
N GLU A 298 -11.50 22.58 23.36
CA GLU A 298 -12.90 22.94 23.10
C GLU A 298 -13.85 21.72 23.01
N GLY A 299 -13.32 20.49 22.97
CA GLY A 299 -14.12 19.26 22.83
C GLY A 299 -14.75 19.04 21.45
N LYS A 300 -14.39 19.84 20.43
CA LYS A 300 -14.86 19.71 19.04
C LYS A 300 -14.19 18.54 18.29
N ALA A 301 -12.96 18.20 18.70
CA ALA A 301 -12.17 17.13 18.12
C ALA A 301 -11.61 16.17 19.16
N GLU A 302 -11.57 14.88 18.81
CA GLU A 302 -10.98 13.80 19.59
C GLU A 302 -9.74 13.26 18.86
N LEU A 303 -8.59 13.19 19.56
CA LEU A 303 -7.37 12.61 18.98
C LEU A 303 -7.38 11.09 19.08
N VAL A 304 -7.25 10.43 17.94
CA VAL A 304 -7.21 8.96 17.81
C VAL A 304 -5.78 8.54 17.45
N THR A 305 -5.07 7.93 18.40
CA THR A 305 -3.73 7.38 18.17
C THR A 305 -3.83 6.07 17.38
N GLY A 306 -3.25 6.07 16.18
CA GLY A 306 -3.23 4.91 15.30
C GLY A 306 -1.99 4.03 15.45
N VAL A 307 -1.78 3.20 14.42
CA VAL A 307 -0.67 2.24 14.36
C VAL A 307 0.16 2.49 13.10
N LEU A 308 1.45 2.77 13.30
CA LEU A 308 2.45 2.83 12.23
C LEU A 308 3.18 1.49 12.14
N PHE A 309 2.94 0.73 11.08
CA PHE A 309 3.68 -0.50 10.78
C PHE A 309 4.86 -0.23 9.84
N ILE A 310 6.07 -0.63 10.23
CA ILE A 310 7.29 -0.52 9.43
C ILE A 310 7.82 -1.92 9.11
N ASP A 311 7.61 -2.42 7.89
CA ASP A 311 8.17 -3.71 7.46
C ASP A 311 9.65 -3.56 7.05
N GLU A 312 10.38 -4.67 7.15
CA GLU A 312 11.81 -4.80 6.83
C GLU A 312 12.69 -3.73 7.50
N VAL A 313 12.42 -3.37 8.75
CA VAL A 313 13.05 -2.26 9.50
C VAL A 313 14.59 -2.24 9.44
N HIS A 314 15.22 -3.40 9.29
CA HIS A 314 16.66 -3.59 9.07
C HIS A 314 17.22 -2.91 7.79
N MET A 315 16.34 -2.40 6.93
CA MET A 315 16.66 -1.62 5.74
C MET A 315 16.77 -0.12 6.00
N LEU A 316 16.39 0.39 7.19
CA LEU A 316 16.64 1.77 7.60
C LEU A 316 18.12 2.01 7.96
N ASP A 317 18.51 3.28 8.04
CA ASP A 317 19.83 3.74 8.44
C ASP A 317 19.83 4.41 9.83
N MET A 318 21.04 4.68 10.33
CA MET A 318 21.24 5.27 11.65
C MET A 318 20.56 6.65 11.83
N GLU A 319 20.43 7.44 10.75
CA GLU A 319 19.75 8.74 10.81
C GLU A 319 18.23 8.54 11.00
N CYS A 320 17.64 7.59 10.29
CA CYS A 320 16.24 7.21 10.47
C CYS A 320 15.96 6.70 11.90
N PHE A 321 16.87 5.89 12.46
CA PHE A 321 16.73 5.41 13.85
C PHE A 321 16.88 6.51 14.90
N SER A 322 17.82 7.45 14.70
CA SER A 322 17.97 8.62 15.56
C SER A 322 16.71 9.51 15.53
N PHE A 323 16.16 9.75 14.34
CA PHE A 323 14.90 10.47 14.18
C PHE A 323 13.73 9.76 14.87
N LEU A 324 13.57 8.44 14.66
CA LEU A 324 12.51 7.65 15.30
C LEU A 324 12.63 7.63 16.83
N ASN A 325 13.84 7.52 17.39
CA ASN A 325 14.05 7.57 18.85
C ASN A 325 13.51 8.86 19.47
N ARG A 326 13.77 10.02 18.83
CA ARG A 326 13.23 11.32 19.26
C ARG A 326 11.73 11.44 18.99
N ALA A 327 11.25 10.98 17.84
CA ALA A 327 9.83 11.09 17.49
C ALA A 327 8.93 10.24 18.40
N LEU A 328 9.44 9.11 18.89
CA LEU A 328 8.81 8.27 19.91
C LEU A 328 8.75 8.93 21.29
N GLU A 329 9.48 10.01 21.58
CA GLU A 329 9.36 10.72 22.86
C GLU A 329 8.21 11.74 22.89
N GLY A 330 7.53 11.96 21.76
CA GLY A 330 6.40 12.89 21.68
C GLY A 330 5.13 12.37 22.35
N GLU A 331 4.40 13.24 23.08
CA GLU A 331 3.15 12.89 23.77
C GLU A 331 2.11 12.23 22.85
N LEU A 332 2.03 12.71 21.60
CA LEU A 332 1.09 12.24 20.58
C LEU A 332 1.66 11.13 19.67
N ALA A 333 2.76 10.47 20.06
CA ALA A 333 3.37 9.42 19.25
C ALA A 333 2.40 8.22 19.05
N PRO A 334 2.14 7.78 17.80
CA PRO A 334 1.31 6.61 17.52
C PRO A 334 2.06 5.32 17.90
N LEU A 335 1.34 4.20 17.97
CA LEU A 335 1.97 2.91 18.21
C LEU A 335 2.85 2.51 17.01
N VAL A 336 4.16 2.46 17.19
CA VAL A 336 5.08 2.02 16.12
C VAL A 336 5.35 0.52 16.23
N VAL A 337 4.94 -0.25 15.23
CA VAL A 337 5.15 -1.70 15.11
C VAL A 337 6.16 -1.96 14.01
N MET A 338 7.39 -2.30 14.38
CA MET A 338 8.47 -2.63 13.45
C MET A 338 8.50 -4.13 13.18
N ALA A 339 8.84 -4.56 11.97
CA ALA A 339 9.05 -5.97 11.65
C ALA A 339 10.46 -6.24 11.10
N SER A 340 11.12 -7.28 11.61
CA SER A 340 12.40 -7.76 11.07
C SER A 340 12.36 -9.26 10.79
N ASN A 341 12.95 -9.63 9.64
CA ASN A 341 13.14 -11.00 9.19
C ASN A 341 14.62 -11.47 9.29
N ARG A 342 15.52 -10.60 9.78
CA ARG A 342 16.96 -10.92 9.95
C ARG A 342 17.31 -11.09 11.43
N GLY A 343 18.19 -12.03 11.74
CA GLY A 343 18.70 -12.26 13.10
C GLY A 343 19.77 -11.26 13.51
N VAL A 344 20.88 -11.21 12.75
CA VAL A 344 21.95 -10.20 12.91
C VAL A 344 22.18 -9.55 11.55
N ALA A 345 22.25 -8.23 11.50
CA ALA A 345 22.47 -7.46 10.28
C ALA A 345 23.36 -6.24 10.54
N ARG A 346 23.98 -5.71 9.47
CA ARG A 346 24.72 -4.45 9.53
C ARG A 346 23.74 -3.29 9.64
N ILE A 347 23.94 -2.40 10.61
CA ILE A 347 23.16 -1.16 10.75
C ILE A 347 23.59 -0.24 9.61
N ARG A 348 22.68 0.14 8.69
CA ARG A 348 23.04 0.92 7.51
C ARG A 348 23.51 2.32 7.91
N GLY A 349 24.51 2.84 7.20
CA GLY A 349 25.23 4.07 7.57
C GLY A 349 26.41 3.87 8.53
N THR A 350 26.54 2.69 9.16
CA THR A 350 27.68 2.36 10.06
C THR A 350 28.40 1.08 9.60
N GLU A 351 29.52 0.71 10.21
CA GLU A 351 30.14 -0.61 10.01
C GLU A 351 29.64 -1.68 10.99
N MET A 352 28.94 -1.27 12.05
CA MET A 352 28.50 -2.12 13.14
C MET A 352 27.43 -3.12 12.71
N ARG A 353 27.43 -4.28 13.35
CA ARG A 353 26.37 -5.29 13.25
C ARG A 353 25.59 -5.34 14.55
N GLY A 354 24.28 -5.21 14.46
CA GLY A 354 23.35 -5.30 15.59
C GLY A 354 22.36 -6.46 15.41
N PRO A 355 21.74 -6.96 16.49
CA PRO A 355 20.61 -7.85 16.37
C PRO A 355 19.47 -7.11 15.64
N HIS A 356 18.78 -7.82 14.76
CA HIS A 356 17.76 -7.31 13.84
C HIS A 356 18.18 -6.16 12.91
N GLY A 357 19.45 -5.74 12.91
CA GLY A 357 19.93 -4.57 12.17
C GLY A 357 19.63 -3.22 12.84
N LEU A 358 19.31 -3.22 14.14
CA LEU A 358 18.94 -2.05 14.91
C LEU A 358 20.10 -1.58 15.83
N PRO A 359 20.18 -0.28 16.16
CA PRO A 359 21.10 0.23 17.18
C PRO A 359 20.64 -0.18 18.60
N PRO A 360 21.58 -0.34 19.55
CA PRO A 360 21.27 -0.77 20.92
C PRO A 360 20.28 0.18 21.62
N ASP A 361 20.47 1.49 21.47
CA ASP A 361 19.66 2.54 22.11
C ASP A 361 18.15 2.44 21.77
N LEU A 362 17.82 1.95 20.57
CA LEU A 362 16.44 1.69 20.14
C LEU A 362 15.96 0.30 20.62
N LEU A 363 16.84 -0.71 20.61
CA LEU A 363 16.51 -2.06 21.08
C LEU A 363 16.12 -2.09 22.55
N ASP A 364 16.80 -1.33 23.40
CA ASP A 364 16.49 -1.25 24.84
C ASP A 364 15.14 -0.58 25.12
N ARG A 365 14.59 0.17 24.15
CA ARG A 365 13.24 0.77 24.19
C ARG A 365 12.15 -0.12 23.58
N LEU A 366 12.53 -1.14 22.80
CA LEU A 366 11.60 -1.96 22.01
C LEU A 366 11.10 -3.19 22.77
N LEU A 367 9.79 -3.43 22.75
CA LEU A 367 9.23 -4.70 23.17
C LEU A 367 9.32 -5.72 22.03
N ILE A 368 10.20 -6.72 22.16
CA ILE A 368 10.43 -7.73 21.13
C ILE A 368 9.42 -8.88 21.27
N VAL A 369 8.58 -9.09 20.25
CA VAL A 369 7.64 -10.21 20.16
C VAL A 369 8.13 -11.18 19.08
N ALA A 370 8.50 -12.39 19.49
CA ALA A 370 8.96 -13.44 18.58
C ALA A 370 7.78 -14.20 17.95
N THR A 371 7.87 -14.44 16.64
CA THR A 371 6.96 -15.29 15.85
C THR A 371 7.65 -16.59 15.44
N SER A 372 6.93 -17.71 15.53
CA SER A 372 7.45 -19.05 15.17
C SER A 372 7.09 -19.42 13.73
N LYS A 373 7.68 -20.51 13.20
CA LYS A 373 7.12 -21.17 12.02
C LYS A 373 5.76 -21.79 12.38
N TYR A 374 4.88 -21.92 11.39
CA TYR A 374 3.59 -22.60 11.51
C TYR A 374 3.76 -24.13 11.46
N VAL A 375 2.88 -24.85 12.14
CA VAL A 375 2.71 -26.31 12.09
C VAL A 375 1.88 -26.68 10.86
N PRO A 376 2.05 -27.86 10.22
CA PRO A 376 1.27 -28.24 9.01
C PRO A 376 -0.26 -28.10 9.16
N ASP A 377 -0.82 -28.37 10.34
CA ASP A 377 -2.26 -28.19 10.59
C ASP A 377 -2.69 -26.72 10.61
N GLU A 378 -1.84 -25.82 11.14
CA GLU A 378 -2.05 -24.36 11.06
C GLU A 378 -1.93 -23.88 9.61
N VAL A 379 -0.95 -24.40 8.85
CA VAL A 379 -0.76 -24.11 7.43
C VAL A 379 -2.01 -24.49 6.63
N ARG A 380 -2.54 -25.70 6.87
CA ARG A 380 -3.79 -26.20 6.27
C ARG A 380 -4.97 -25.27 6.55
N GLN A 381 -5.16 -24.87 7.81
CA GLN A 381 -6.22 -23.94 8.19
C GLN A 381 -6.06 -22.56 7.52
N ILE A 382 -4.83 -22.04 7.41
CA ILE A 382 -4.56 -20.78 6.70
C ILE A 382 -4.92 -20.91 5.22
N ILE A 383 -4.58 -22.02 4.56
CA ILE A 383 -4.95 -22.28 3.16
C ILE A 383 -6.49 -22.30 3.01
N LYS A 384 -7.23 -23.00 3.88
CA LYS A 384 -8.71 -23.02 3.83
C LYS A 384 -9.33 -21.63 3.93
N ILE A 385 -8.85 -20.80 4.84
CA ILE A 385 -9.34 -19.41 4.98
C ILE A 385 -9.06 -18.61 3.70
N ARG A 386 -7.98 -18.89 2.96
CA ARG A 386 -7.72 -18.23 1.67
C ARG A 386 -8.54 -18.75 0.52
N CYS A 387 -8.78 -20.06 0.46
CA CYS A 387 -9.73 -20.65 -0.48
C CYS A 387 -11.13 -20.04 -0.29
N GLN A 388 -11.56 -19.81 0.96
CA GLN A 388 -12.82 -19.13 1.27
C GLN A 388 -12.81 -17.63 0.89
N GLU A 389 -11.73 -16.90 1.19
CA GLU A 389 -11.58 -15.48 0.86
C GLU A 389 -11.51 -15.21 -0.66
N GLU A 390 -10.88 -16.11 -1.43
CA GLU A 390 -10.70 -16.00 -2.88
C GLU A 390 -11.83 -16.67 -3.69
N ASP A 391 -12.82 -17.28 -3.03
CA ASP A 391 -13.91 -18.07 -3.62
C ASP A 391 -13.39 -19.18 -4.57
N VAL A 392 -12.47 -19.99 -4.05
CA VAL A 392 -11.80 -21.08 -4.76
C VAL A 392 -12.05 -22.42 -4.06
N GLU A 393 -12.78 -23.31 -4.72
CA GLU A 393 -12.91 -24.71 -4.29
C GLU A 393 -11.62 -25.48 -4.61
N VAL A 394 -11.12 -26.26 -3.64
CA VAL A 394 -9.89 -27.06 -3.78
C VAL A 394 -10.19 -28.48 -3.29
N GLY A 395 -9.81 -29.50 -4.08
CA GLY A 395 -9.98 -30.91 -3.68
C GLY A 395 -9.08 -31.29 -2.49
N PRO A 396 -9.44 -32.31 -1.69
CA PRO A 396 -8.69 -32.69 -0.50
C PRO A 396 -7.22 -33.07 -0.80
N ASP A 397 -6.99 -33.84 -1.86
CA ASP A 397 -5.63 -34.24 -2.29
C ASP A 397 -4.81 -33.04 -2.79
N ALA A 398 -5.48 -32.01 -3.33
CA ALA A 398 -4.87 -30.76 -3.78
C ALA A 398 -4.52 -29.84 -2.60
N GLU A 399 -5.36 -29.83 -1.55
CA GLU A 399 -5.10 -29.18 -0.27
C GLU A 399 -3.87 -29.78 0.42
N ASP A 400 -3.75 -31.12 0.45
CA ASP A 400 -2.58 -31.83 0.99
C ASP A 400 -1.28 -31.43 0.27
N LEU A 401 -1.30 -31.41 -1.07
CA LEU A 401 -0.15 -30.99 -1.87
C LEU A 401 0.20 -29.50 -1.64
N LEU A 402 -0.78 -28.63 -1.45
CA LEU A 402 -0.53 -27.22 -1.10
C LEU A 402 0.15 -27.05 0.26
N VAL A 403 -0.17 -27.89 1.25
CA VAL A 403 0.50 -27.91 2.56
C VAL A 403 1.95 -28.36 2.44
N GLU A 404 2.24 -29.39 1.62
CA GLU A 404 3.61 -29.84 1.31
C GLU A 404 4.41 -28.73 0.63
N ILE A 405 3.87 -28.12 -0.44
CA ILE A 405 4.48 -26.99 -1.15
C ILE A 405 4.72 -25.80 -0.21
N ALA A 406 3.81 -25.52 0.73
CA ALA A 406 3.96 -24.45 1.71
C ALA A 406 5.12 -24.70 2.70
N GLY A 407 5.39 -25.96 3.05
CA GLY A 407 6.56 -26.35 3.86
C GLY A 407 7.87 -26.16 3.11
N ASP A 408 7.92 -26.57 1.84
CA ASP A 408 9.12 -26.61 1.01
C ASP A 408 9.51 -25.25 0.41
N ALA A 409 8.53 -24.52 -0.14
CA ALA A 409 8.72 -23.26 -0.85
C ALA A 409 8.30 -22.02 -0.03
N GLY A 410 7.51 -22.23 1.03
CA GLY A 410 7.01 -21.19 1.93
C GLY A 410 5.61 -20.67 1.57
N MET A 411 4.83 -20.32 2.61
CA MET A 411 3.42 -19.89 2.50
C MET A 411 3.10 -18.93 1.34
N ARG A 412 3.91 -17.89 1.11
CA ARG A 412 3.65 -16.89 0.06
C ARG A 412 3.58 -17.51 -1.34
N TYR A 413 4.36 -18.55 -1.61
CA TYR A 413 4.34 -19.25 -2.89
C TYR A 413 3.12 -20.16 -3.00
N ALA A 414 2.83 -20.96 -1.97
CA ALA A 414 1.65 -21.83 -1.93
C ALA A 414 0.34 -21.04 -2.05
N LEU A 415 0.18 -19.92 -1.33
CA LEU A 415 -0.99 -19.05 -1.47
C LEU A 415 -1.10 -18.43 -2.86
N GLY A 416 0.03 -17.97 -3.44
CA GLY A 416 0.05 -17.45 -4.81
C GLY A 416 -0.31 -18.48 -5.89
N LEU A 417 -0.15 -19.78 -5.60
CA LEU A 417 -0.58 -20.85 -6.51
C LEU A 417 -2.10 -21.08 -6.50
N ILE A 418 -2.85 -20.66 -5.48
CA ILE A 418 -4.31 -20.89 -5.38
C ILE A 418 -5.02 -20.20 -6.56
N ALA A 419 -4.90 -18.87 -6.65
CA ALA A 419 -5.47 -18.08 -7.75
C ALA A 419 -5.00 -18.53 -9.14
N VAL A 420 -3.72 -18.90 -9.30
CA VAL A 420 -3.18 -19.39 -10.58
C VAL A 420 -3.79 -20.75 -10.96
N SER A 421 -3.89 -21.67 -10.01
CA SER A 421 -4.44 -23.01 -10.24
C SER A 421 -5.93 -22.97 -10.54
N GLN A 422 -6.67 -22.01 -9.97
CA GLN A 422 -8.08 -21.76 -10.33
C GLN A 422 -8.25 -21.35 -11.81
N VAL A 423 -7.32 -20.56 -12.36
CA VAL A 423 -7.33 -20.22 -13.79
C VAL A 423 -7.01 -21.45 -14.66
N VAL A 424 -6.12 -22.34 -14.19
CA VAL A 424 -5.81 -23.61 -14.88
C VAL A 424 -7.03 -24.56 -14.84
N ALA A 425 -7.67 -24.73 -13.69
CA ALA A 425 -8.88 -25.55 -13.51
C ALA A 425 -10.03 -25.05 -14.40
N ARG A 426 -10.33 -23.74 -14.38
CA ARG A 426 -11.33 -23.13 -15.28
C ARG A 426 -11.01 -23.33 -16.77
N LYS A 427 -9.73 -23.34 -17.15
CA LYS A 427 -9.32 -23.67 -18.53
C LYS A 427 -9.55 -25.14 -18.85
N ARG A 428 -9.24 -26.06 -17.93
CA ARG A 428 -9.53 -27.51 -18.04
C ARG A 428 -11.04 -27.74 -18.26
N VAL A 429 -11.90 -27.20 -17.40
CA VAL A 429 -13.38 -27.32 -17.53
C VAL A 429 -13.89 -26.83 -18.89
N LYS A 430 -13.43 -25.65 -19.34
CA LYS A 430 -13.78 -25.11 -20.67
C LYS A 430 -13.32 -25.98 -21.84
N SER A 431 -12.15 -26.61 -21.74
CA SER A 431 -11.65 -27.52 -22.77
C SER A 431 -12.31 -28.90 -22.74
N SER A 432 -12.77 -29.37 -21.58
CA SER A 432 -13.44 -30.66 -21.41
C SER A 432 -14.95 -30.64 -21.71
N GLY A 433 -15.55 -29.46 -21.91
CA GLY A 433 -16.98 -29.32 -22.19
C GLY A 433 -17.91 -29.52 -20.97
N GLY A 434 -17.34 -29.53 -19.77
CA GLY A 434 -18.02 -29.82 -18.51
C GLY A 434 -17.05 -30.43 -17.48
N GLY A 435 -17.33 -30.22 -16.19
CA GLY A 435 -16.49 -30.68 -15.08
C GLY A 435 -16.69 -29.83 -13.83
N SER A 436 -16.07 -30.23 -12.71
CA SER A 436 -15.99 -29.37 -11.52
C SER A 436 -14.97 -28.25 -11.73
N GLU A 437 -15.29 -27.03 -11.30
CA GLU A 437 -14.31 -25.92 -11.26
C GLU A 437 -13.31 -26.07 -10.10
N ALA A 438 -13.46 -27.06 -9.21
CA ALA A 438 -12.54 -27.28 -8.10
C ALA A 438 -11.12 -27.59 -8.60
N VAL A 439 -10.13 -27.01 -7.91
CA VAL A 439 -8.70 -27.21 -8.20
C VAL A 439 -8.29 -28.63 -7.84
N GLU A 440 -7.78 -29.36 -8.84
CA GLU A 440 -7.27 -30.71 -8.71
C GLU A 440 -5.73 -30.75 -8.65
N VAL A 441 -5.17 -31.88 -8.21
CA VAL A 441 -3.72 -32.12 -8.11
C VAL A 441 -3.00 -31.90 -9.45
N GLU A 442 -3.64 -32.21 -10.58
CA GLU A 442 -3.04 -31.99 -11.91
C GLU A 442 -2.92 -30.49 -12.24
N ASP A 443 -3.91 -29.68 -11.86
CA ASP A 443 -3.89 -28.23 -12.09
C ASP A 443 -2.77 -27.56 -11.28
N LEU A 444 -2.58 -27.98 -10.02
CA LEU A 444 -1.45 -27.54 -9.18
C LEU A 444 -0.09 -27.93 -9.76
N ARG A 445 0.07 -29.17 -10.23
CA ARG A 445 1.34 -29.63 -10.85
C ARG A 445 1.65 -28.87 -12.14
N ARG A 446 0.63 -28.59 -12.97
CA ARG A 446 0.77 -27.73 -14.15
C ARG A 446 1.17 -26.30 -13.75
N ALA A 447 0.63 -25.77 -12.66
CA ALA A 447 1.02 -24.47 -12.12
C ALA A 447 2.47 -24.46 -11.59
N GLU A 448 2.94 -25.47 -10.86
CA GLU A 448 4.33 -25.54 -10.35
C GLU A 448 5.37 -25.58 -11.50
N VAL A 449 5.05 -26.26 -12.60
CA VAL A 449 5.91 -26.32 -13.81
C VAL A 449 6.06 -24.95 -14.47
N CYS A 450 5.00 -24.14 -14.51
CA CYS A 450 4.99 -22.83 -15.16
C CYS A 450 5.48 -21.69 -14.24
N TRP A 451 5.16 -21.73 -12.95
CA TRP A 451 5.53 -20.70 -11.96
C TRP A 451 6.54 -21.26 -10.95
N TRP A 452 7.83 -21.10 -11.20
CA TRP A 452 8.88 -21.72 -10.39
C TRP A 452 9.04 -21.10 -8.99
N LYS A 453 9.26 -21.95 -7.98
CA LYS A 453 9.73 -21.53 -6.66
C LYS A 453 11.13 -20.91 -6.73
N ARG A 454 11.42 -19.93 -5.85
CA ARG A 454 12.68 -19.14 -5.85
C ARG A 454 13.95 -20.00 -5.92
N SER A 455 13.98 -21.10 -5.17
CA SER A 455 15.13 -22.02 -5.11
C SER A 455 15.38 -22.74 -6.45
N GLN A 456 14.32 -23.07 -7.18
CA GLN A 456 14.39 -23.67 -8.51
C GLN A 456 14.82 -22.64 -9.56
N GLY A 457 14.24 -21.43 -9.55
CA GLY A 457 14.65 -20.36 -10.46
C GLY A 457 16.14 -20.02 -10.36
N VAL A 458 16.67 -19.87 -9.14
CA VAL A 458 18.11 -19.59 -8.93
C VAL A 458 19.01 -20.75 -9.38
N LYS A 459 18.61 -22.01 -9.16
CA LYS A 459 19.40 -23.18 -9.61
C LYS A 459 19.37 -23.30 -11.13
N THR A 460 18.18 -23.45 -11.71
CA THR A 460 18.01 -23.84 -13.12
C THR A 460 18.31 -22.70 -14.11
N TYR A 461 18.08 -21.44 -13.72
CA TYR A 461 18.34 -20.29 -14.59
C TYR A 461 19.72 -19.67 -14.30
N CYS A 462 19.99 -19.29 -13.05
CA CYS A 462 21.19 -18.51 -12.72
C CYS A 462 22.49 -19.33 -12.61
N ARG A 463 22.44 -20.65 -12.38
CA ARG A 463 23.63 -21.51 -12.51
C ARG A 463 23.76 -22.05 -13.93
N ASP A 464 22.80 -22.85 -14.39
CA ASP A 464 23.04 -23.68 -15.59
C ASP A 464 22.98 -22.90 -16.91
N ARG A 465 22.22 -21.78 -16.98
CA ARG A 465 22.12 -20.96 -18.20
C ARG A 465 23.00 -19.72 -18.20
N VAL A 466 23.14 -19.02 -17.07
CA VAL A 466 24.01 -17.81 -17.02
C VAL A 466 25.48 -18.17 -17.16
N ILE A 467 25.95 -19.28 -16.56
CA ILE A 467 27.33 -19.76 -16.78
C ILE A 467 27.54 -20.06 -18.28
N LYS A 468 26.55 -20.69 -18.94
CA LYS A 468 26.62 -20.99 -20.38
C LYS A 468 26.57 -19.72 -21.26
N TRP A 469 25.85 -18.68 -20.84
CA TRP A 469 25.82 -17.39 -21.55
C TRP A 469 27.11 -16.58 -21.38
N MET A 470 27.61 -16.43 -20.14
CA MET A 470 28.86 -15.70 -19.88
C MET A 470 30.07 -16.37 -20.56
N LEU A 471 30.18 -17.70 -20.48
CA LEU A 471 31.25 -18.45 -21.16
C LEU A 471 31.12 -18.47 -22.68
N CYS A 472 29.92 -18.25 -23.25
CA CYS A 472 29.76 -18.06 -24.70
C CYS A 472 30.02 -16.61 -25.15
N SER A 473 29.86 -15.60 -24.29
CA SER A 473 30.26 -14.22 -24.60
C SER A 473 31.77 -13.97 -24.45
N GLU A 474 32.45 -14.67 -23.53
CA GLU A 474 33.89 -14.54 -23.32
C GLU A 474 34.72 -15.51 -24.17
N SER A 475 34.58 -15.42 -25.50
CA SER A 475 35.61 -15.92 -26.42
C SER A 475 36.85 -14.99 -26.51
N SER A 476 37.01 -14.06 -25.55
CA SER A 476 38.15 -13.15 -25.39
C SER A 476 38.25 -12.55 -23.97
N SER A 477 38.46 -13.37 -22.93
CA SER A 477 39.27 -13.01 -21.74
C SER A 477 39.39 -14.17 -20.74
N LYS A 478 40.59 -14.38 -20.17
CA LYS A 478 40.82 -15.39 -19.13
C LYS A 478 40.42 -14.83 -17.76
N VAL A 479 39.23 -15.16 -17.27
CA VAL A 479 38.88 -14.94 -15.85
C VAL A 479 39.16 -16.21 -15.04
N LEU A 480 40.32 -16.25 -14.40
CA LEU A 480 40.70 -17.31 -13.46
C LEU A 480 40.01 -17.10 -12.10
N TYR A 481 39.06 -17.97 -11.76
CA TYR A 481 38.60 -18.11 -10.37
C TYR A 481 39.38 -19.20 -9.65
N LEU A 482 40.26 -18.79 -8.73
CA LEU A 482 40.98 -19.66 -7.81
C LEU A 482 40.01 -20.31 -6.81
N ASN A 483 39.78 -21.61 -6.97
CA ASN A 483 39.00 -22.39 -6.00
C ASN A 483 39.86 -22.67 -4.75
N ARG A 484 39.46 -22.16 -3.58
CA ARG A 484 40.13 -22.43 -2.29
C ARG A 484 39.83 -23.85 -1.81
N SER A 485 40.47 -24.85 -2.40
CA SER A 485 40.64 -26.19 -1.81
C SER A 485 41.69 -27.01 -2.58
N GLN A 486 42.94 -26.95 -2.14
CA GLN A 486 43.88 -28.10 -1.96
C GLN A 486 45.29 -27.60 -1.60
N ARG A 487 46.01 -28.39 -0.79
CA ARG A 487 47.40 -28.11 -0.36
C ARG A 487 48.40 -28.58 -1.42
N VAL A 488 49.37 -27.76 -1.82
CA VAL A 488 50.70 -28.22 -2.31
C VAL A 488 51.80 -27.23 -1.90
N SER A 489 52.99 -27.76 -1.62
CA SER A 489 54.25 -27.11 -1.25
C SER A 489 54.94 -26.32 -2.39
N PRO A 490 55.95 -25.47 -2.11
CA PRO A 490 56.56 -24.61 -3.13
C PRO A 490 57.61 -25.35 -3.97
N PHE A 491 57.64 -25.07 -5.28
CA PHE A 491 58.81 -25.36 -6.13
C PHE A 491 59.09 -24.24 -7.13
N THR A 492 60.36 -24.16 -7.52
CA THR A 492 61.06 -23.00 -8.08
C THR A 492 60.88 -22.79 -9.59
N TYR A 493 61.01 -21.52 -10.01
CA TYR A 493 61.05 -21.08 -11.41
C TYR A 493 62.49 -21.14 -11.96
N THR A 494 62.70 -21.77 -13.12
CA THR A 494 63.89 -21.60 -13.99
C THR A 494 63.51 -21.85 -15.46
N SER A 495 64.40 -21.49 -16.40
CA SER A 495 64.08 -21.06 -17.77
C SER A 495 64.72 -21.89 -18.90
N GLN A 496 64.39 -21.51 -20.16
CA GLN A 496 65.03 -21.90 -21.45
C GLN A 496 64.71 -23.33 -21.98
N THR A 497 64.65 -23.62 -23.30
CA THR A 497 64.70 -22.80 -24.55
C THR A 497 63.32 -22.87 -25.27
N GLY A 498 63.07 -22.56 -26.55
CA GLY A 498 63.88 -22.18 -27.73
C GLY A 498 63.01 -21.68 -28.90
N ILE A 499 63.55 -21.56 -30.13
CA ILE A 499 62.91 -20.86 -31.27
C ILE A 499 63.14 -21.61 -32.61
N LEU A 500 62.16 -21.54 -33.53
CA LEU A 500 62.39 -21.65 -34.98
C LEU A 500 61.48 -20.67 -35.74
N ILE A 501 62.07 -19.83 -36.60
CA ILE A 501 61.41 -18.79 -37.42
C ILE A 501 61.95 -18.88 -38.85
N SER A 502 61.11 -18.60 -39.86
CA SER A 502 61.58 -18.27 -41.21
C SER A 502 60.65 -17.27 -41.91
N LYS A 503 61.22 -16.10 -42.28
CA LYS A 503 60.98 -15.22 -43.47
C LYS A 503 59.54 -15.03 -43.99
N LYS A 504 59.08 -13.86 -44.46
CA LYS A 504 59.64 -12.56 -44.92
C LYS A 504 58.40 -11.60 -44.97
N GLU A 505 58.41 -10.27 -45.08
CA GLU A 505 59.38 -9.27 -45.56
C GLU A 505 58.90 -7.88 -45.05
N VAL A 506 59.81 -6.99 -44.63
CA VAL A 506 59.55 -5.54 -44.44
C VAL A 506 60.83 -4.81 -44.82
N GLN A 507 60.72 -3.68 -45.52
CA GLN A 507 61.86 -2.87 -45.94
C GLN A 507 61.66 -1.40 -45.51
N ASP A 508 62.77 -0.80 -45.04
CA ASP A 508 63.06 0.64 -44.90
C ASP A 508 62.21 1.50 -43.92
N SER A 509 62.77 2.48 -43.19
CA SER A 509 64.17 2.77 -42.83
C SER A 509 64.27 3.80 -41.67
N ALA A 510 65.43 3.84 -40.99
CA ALA A 510 66.00 4.93 -40.16
C ALA A 510 65.28 5.47 -38.87
N PRO A 511 66.01 5.64 -37.74
CA PRO A 511 65.53 6.30 -36.51
C PRO A 511 66.14 7.70 -36.28
N VAL A 512 65.43 8.60 -35.57
CA VAL A 512 65.97 9.89 -35.08
C VAL A 512 65.57 10.16 -33.62
N ARG A 513 66.50 10.76 -32.85
CA ARG A 513 66.40 11.12 -31.42
C ARG A 513 65.58 12.40 -31.19
N GLY A 514 64.99 12.55 -30.00
CA GLY A 514 64.47 13.83 -29.47
C GLY A 514 64.27 13.80 -27.95
N GLN A 515 64.56 14.92 -27.26
CA GLN A 515 64.54 15.06 -25.78
C GLN A 515 63.35 15.91 -25.28
N ALA A 516 63.23 15.99 -23.94
CA ALA A 516 62.49 16.98 -23.12
C ALA A 516 60.95 16.82 -23.10
N GLY A 517 60.21 17.07 -22.01
CA GLY A 517 60.46 17.79 -20.75
C GLY A 517 59.24 18.67 -20.43
N PHE A 518 58.99 18.96 -19.13
CA PHE A 518 57.94 19.87 -18.59
C PHE A 518 56.47 19.38 -18.74
N GLN A 519 55.70 19.18 -17.66
CA GLN A 519 55.08 20.06 -16.64
C GLN A 519 53.65 20.51 -16.99
N ASN A 520 52.81 20.60 -15.94
CA ASN A 520 51.60 21.39 -15.65
C ASN A 520 51.02 22.32 -16.76
N GLU A 521 49.72 22.64 -16.85
CA GLU A 521 48.69 22.72 -15.79
C GLU A 521 47.24 22.75 -16.35
N SER A 522 46.28 22.82 -15.44
CA SER A 522 44.80 22.89 -15.53
C SER A 522 44.08 23.84 -16.53
N SER A 523 42.76 23.59 -16.68
CA SER A 523 41.71 24.46 -17.28
C SER A 523 41.64 24.38 -18.83
N VAL A 524 40.46 24.33 -19.48
CA VAL A 524 39.31 25.26 -19.40
C VAL A 524 37.93 24.55 -19.51
N ARG A 525 36.91 25.23 -18.97
CA ARG A 525 35.47 24.90 -18.98
C ARG A 525 34.85 24.63 -20.36
N GLY A 526 34.00 23.61 -20.43
CA GLY A 526 32.55 23.81 -20.61
C GLY A 526 31.90 23.71 -22.00
N HIS A 527 30.70 23.11 -21.98
CA HIS A 527 29.57 23.16 -22.92
C HIS A 527 29.45 22.18 -24.11
N LEU A 528 28.24 21.59 -24.14
CA LEU A 528 27.39 21.23 -25.29
C LEU A 528 27.68 19.96 -26.11
N HIS A 529 26.98 18.90 -25.67
CA HIS A 529 25.96 18.13 -26.42
C HIS A 529 26.33 17.21 -27.61
N ALA A 530 25.63 16.07 -27.59
CA ALA A 530 25.28 15.18 -28.71
C ALA A 530 26.41 14.41 -29.42
N PHE A 531 26.39 13.08 -29.30
CA PHE A 531 26.10 12.21 -30.44
C PHE A 531 25.61 10.82 -29.96
N LEU A 532 24.42 10.43 -30.44
CA LEU A 532 23.89 9.06 -30.36
C LEU A 532 24.65 8.14 -31.34
N PRO A 533 24.52 6.83 -31.17
CA PRO A 533 24.24 5.97 -32.33
C PRO A 533 22.77 5.53 -32.28
N TRP A 534 21.96 6.13 -33.15
CA TRP A 534 20.79 5.43 -33.68
C TRP A 534 21.29 4.22 -34.47
N ILE A 535 20.65 3.06 -34.30
CA ILE A 535 20.70 1.97 -35.27
C ILE A 535 19.26 1.66 -35.66
N GLU A 536 18.77 2.37 -36.69
CA GLU A 536 17.56 1.96 -37.38
C GLU A 536 17.82 0.68 -38.17
N TYR A 537 17.03 -0.36 -37.91
CA TYR A 537 16.99 -1.57 -38.73
C TYR A 537 15.83 -1.53 -39.75
N SER A 538 15.73 -0.42 -40.49
CA SER A 538 14.80 -0.25 -41.61
C SER A 538 15.46 -0.68 -42.92
N GLY A 539 15.15 -1.89 -43.41
CA GLY A 539 15.44 -2.29 -44.81
C GLY A 539 16.27 -3.55 -45.07
N VAL A 540 16.69 -4.31 -44.05
CA VAL A 540 17.43 -5.58 -44.28
C VAL A 540 16.46 -6.75 -44.55
N PRO A 541 16.55 -7.48 -45.68
CA PRO A 541 15.68 -8.62 -45.95
C PRO A 541 15.83 -9.74 -44.91
N ARG A 542 14.70 -10.22 -44.34
CA ARG A 542 14.64 -11.22 -43.25
C ARG A 542 15.44 -12.51 -43.48
N ARG A 543 15.80 -12.86 -44.73
CA ARG A 543 16.64 -14.03 -45.07
C ARG A 543 18.11 -13.87 -44.66
N LEU A 544 18.62 -12.66 -44.47
CA LEU A 544 20.03 -12.38 -44.15
C LEU A 544 20.30 -12.11 -42.65
N MET A 545 19.25 -12.03 -41.81
CA MET A 545 19.40 -11.81 -40.36
C MET A 545 19.75 -13.08 -39.61
N SER A 546 20.64 -12.98 -38.62
CA SER A 546 20.97 -14.07 -37.69
C SER A 546 19.82 -14.37 -36.71
N ALA A 547 19.85 -15.54 -36.07
CA ALA A 547 18.76 -15.98 -35.19
C ALA A 547 18.53 -15.05 -33.98
N SER A 548 19.58 -14.42 -33.45
CA SER A 548 19.48 -13.44 -32.36
C SER A 548 18.84 -12.13 -32.79
N GLN A 549 19.14 -11.63 -33.99
CA GLN A 549 18.57 -10.39 -34.53
C GLN A 549 17.04 -10.51 -34.74
N ARG A 550 16.56 -11.68 -35.17
CA ARG A 550 15.12 -11.94 -35.32
C ARG A 550 14.37 -11.92 -33.98
N TYR A 551 15.03 -12.34 -32.89
CA TYR A 551 14.44 -12.37 -31.55
C TYR A 551 14.27 -10.97 -30.96
N VAL A 552 15.22 -10.06 -31.20
CA VAL A 552 15.14 -8.66 -30.73
C VAL A 552 14.04 -7.89 -31.47
N SER A 553 13.90 -8.09 -32.79
CA SER A 553 12.79 -7.51 -33.58
C SER A 553 11.42 -8.00 -33.08
N ALA A 554 11.26 -9.31 -32.84
CA ALA A 554 9.99 -9.86 -32.34
C ALA A 554 9.64 -9.39 -30.91
N ALA A 555 10.64 -9.11 -30.06
CA ALA A 555 10.42 -8.56 -28.73
C ALA A 555 10.02 -7.07 -28.75
N TYR A 556 10.48 -6.31 -29.76
CA TYR A 556 10.08 -4.91 -29.95
C TYR A 556 8.65 -4.79 -30.49
N ASP A 557 8.28 -5.61 -31.48
CA ASP A 557 6.92 -5.63 -32.05
C ASP A 557 5.85 -6.00 -31.00
N LEU A 558 6.18 -6.86 -30.02
CA LEU A 558 5.27 -7.22 -28.93
C LEU A 558 5.05 -6.11 -27.89
N HIS A 559 5.98 -5.15 -27.80
CA HIS A 559 5.95 -4.09 -26.78
C HIS A 559 5.19 -2.83 -27.22
N LEU A 560 4.81 -2.75 -28.50
CA LEU A 560 4.03 -1.65 -29.11
C LEU A 560 2.52 -1.92 -29.17
N TYR A 561 2.06 -3.05 -28.62
CA TYR A 561 0.64 -3.48 -28.62
C TYR A 561 0.11 -3.84 -27.21
N ALA A 562 0.67 -3.21 -26.17
CA ALA A 562 0.25 -3.32 -24.77
C ALA A 562 0.03 -1.94 -24.15
#